data_AF-A0A520A0M7-F1
#
_entry.id   AF-A0A520A0M7-F1
#
_cell.length_a   1.000
_cell.length_b   1.000
_cell.length_c   1.000
_cell.angle_alpha   90.00
_cell.angle_beta   90.00
_cell.angle_gamma   90.00
#
_symmetry.space_group_name_H-M   'P 1'
#
loop_
_entity.id
_entity.type
_entity.pdbx_description
1 polymer ?
#
loop_
_entity_poly.entity_id
_entity_poly.type
_entity_poly.pdbx_seq_one_letter_code
_entity_poly.pdbx_strand_id
1 'polypeptide(L)' 'VKYNKGLELVTIRYYNQNTIDRVTVDKDILLEVKSRHTCQMVMRSKNKIDSI' A
#
# COMPACT_ATOMS: atom_id res chain seq x y z
N VAL A 1 16.18 0.14 16.93
CA VAL A 1 15.25 -0.23 15.83
C VAL A 1 14.22 0.88 15.71
N LYS A 2 13.99 1.45 14.51
CA LYS A 2 12.93 2.44 14.28
C LYS A 2 11.69 1.69 13.76
N TYR A 3 10.57 1.79 14.48
CA TYR A 3 9.30 1.21 14.05
C TYR A 3 8.48 2.27 13.35
N ASN A 4 8.18 2.06 12.07
CA ASN A 4 7.30 2.94 11.32
C ASN A 4 5.85 2.58 11.69
N LYS A 5 5.21 3.42 12.52
CA LYS A 5 3.81 3.23 12.90
C LYS A 5 2.89 3.76 11.79
N GLY A 6 1.74 3.12 11.61
CA GLY A 6 0.72 3.56 10.66
C GLY A 6 1.00 3.22 9.19
N LEU A 7 2.02 2.38 8.92
CA LEU A 7 2.32 1.86 7.59
C LEU A 7 1.88 0.42 7.43
N GLU A 8 1.44 0.08 6.23
CA GLU A 8 1.01 -1.25 5.82
C GLU A 8 1.83 -1.70 4.60
N LEU A 9 2.34 -2.93 4.62
CA LEU A 9 3.02 -3.54 3.47
C LEU A 9 2.09 -4.57 2.84
N VAL A 10 1.76 -4.38 1.56
CA VAL A 10 0.92 -5.32 0.81
C VAL A 10 1.69 -5.89 -0.37
N THR A 11 1.49 -7.18 -0.64
CA THR A 11 1.99 -7.87 -1.84
C THR A 11 0.82 -8.55 -2.55
N ILE A 12 0.59 -8.17 -3.81
CA ILE A 12 -0.43 -8.74 -4.68
C ILE A 12 0.27 -9.63 -5.72
N ARG A 13 -0.11 -10.91 -5.81
CA ARG A 13 0.34 -11.84 -6.86
C ARG A 13 -0.68 -11.90 -7.98
N TYR A 14 -0.20 -12.06 -9.21
CA TYR A 14 -1.00 -12.08 -10.44
C TYR A 14 -1.97 -10.88 -10.52
N TYR A 15 -1.45 -9.69 -10.19
CA TYR A 15 -2.26 -8.48 -10.14
C TYR A 15 -2.71 -8.05 -11.54
N ASN A 16 -3.84 -7.36 -11.58
CA ASN A 16 -4.19 -6.47 -12.67
C ASN A 16 -4.50 -5.09 -12.08
N GLN A 17 -4.74 -4.10 -12.94
CA GLN A 17 -4.99 -2.73 -12.50
C GLN A 17 -6.21 -2.65 -11.56
N ASN A 18 -7.30 -3.34 -11.87
CA ASN A 18 -8.51 -3.38 -11.03
C ASN A 18 -8.23 -3.94 -9.61
N THR A 19 -7.39 -4.96 -9.48
CA THR A 19 -6.98 -5.47 -8.15
C THR A 19 -6.15 -4.45 -7.38
N ILE A 20 -5.24 -3.73 -8.05
CA ILE A 20 -4.49 -2.65 -7.40
C ILE A 20 -5.44 -1.57 -6.93
N ASP A 21 -6.30 -1.07 -7.82
CA ASP A 21 -7.21 0.04 -7.53
C ASP A 21 -8.05 -0.24 -6.28
N ARG A 22 -8.63 -1.45 -6.18
CA ARG A 22 -9.41 -1.92 -5.03
C ARG A 22 -8.62 -1.96 -3.73
N VAL A 23 -7.36 -2.39 -3.78
CA VAL A 23 -6.50 -2.51 -2.59
C VAL A 23 -6.00 -1.15 -2.12
N THR A 24 -5.88 -0.18 -3.03
CA THR A 24 -5.34 1.15 -2.76
C THR A 24 -6.42 2.19 -2.43
N VAL A 25 -7.70 1.79 -2.39
CA VAL A 25 -8.80 2.69 -1.99
C VAL A 25 -8.53 3.26 -0.59
N ASP A 26 -8.65 4.58 -0.45
CA ASP A 26 -8.39 5.32 0.80
C ASP A 26 -6.98 5.14 1.38
N LYS A 27 -6.02 4.70 0.55
CA LYS A 27 -4.61 4.59 0.90
C LYS A 27 -3.77 5.60 0.11
N ASP A 28 -2.75 6.12 0.77
CA ASP A 28 -1.60 6.78 0.15
C ASP A 28 -0.50 5.75 -0.07
N ILE A 29 -0.02 5.63 -1.30
CA ILE A 29 1.08 4.74 -1.66
C ILE A 29 2.39 5.52 -1.49
N LEU A 30 3.26 5.05 -0.61
CA LEU A 30 4.55 5.67 -0.32
C LEU A 30 5.68 5.07 -1.16
N LEU A 31 5.58 3.78 -1.47
CA LEU A 31 6.51 3.05 -2.30
C LEU A 31 5.75 1.99 -3.09
N GLU A 32 6.06 1.85 -4.36
CA GLU A 32 5.49 0.83 -5.24
C GLU A 32 6.62 0.14 -6.01
N VAL A 33 6.60 -1.19 -6.02
CA VAL A 33 7.49 -2.03 -6.81
C VAL A 33 6.66 -3.05 -7.57
N LYS A 34 6.73 -2.98 -8.91
CA LYS A 34 6.00 -3.87 -9.81
C LYS A 34 6.95 -4.78 -10.58
N SER A 35 6.58 -6.04 -10.68
CA SER A 35 7.12 -7.03 -11.61
C SER A 35 5.98 -7.57 -12.48
N ARG A 36 6.27 -8.48 -13.43
CA ARG A 36 5.23 -9.07 -14.29
C ARG A 36 4.07 -9.72 -13.50
N HIS A 37 4.37 -10.29 -12.33
CA HIS A 37 3.39 -11.08 -11.58
C HIS A 37 3.19 -10.61 -10.15
N THR A 38 3.95 -9.61 -9.69
CA THR A 38 3.85 -9.12 -8.32
C THR A 38 3.80 -7.61 -8.29
N CYS A 39 2.91 -7.07 -7.45
CA CYS A 39 2.91 -5.67 -7.06
C CYS A 39 3.09 -5.61 -5.55
N GLN A 40 4.10 -4.88 -5.09
CA GLN A 40 4.38 -4.67 -3.67
C GLN A 40 4.30 -3.18 -3.36
N MET A 41 3.54 -2.83 -2.33
CA MET A 41 3.24 -1.45 -1.98
C MET A 41 3.40 -1.22 -0.48
N VAL A 42 4.06 -0.13 -0.11
CA VAL A 42 4.00 0.43 1.24
C VAL A 42 2.94 1.53 1.24
N MET A 43 1.97 1.42 2.13
CA MET A 43 0.79 2.27 2.14
C MET A 43 0.52 2.87 3.52
N ARG A 44 -0.17 4.00 3.52
CA ARG A 44 -0.73 4.65 4.71
C ARG A 44 -2.21 4.91 4.49
N SER A 45 -3.04 4.84 5.53
CA SER A 45 -4.46 5.20 5.41
C SER A 45 -4.64 6.72 5.33
N LYS A 46 -5.34 7.22 4.31
CA LYS A 46 -5.65 8.65 4.14
C LYS A 46 -6.52 9.21 5.27
N ASN A 47 -7.38 8.36 5.84
CA ASN A 47 -8.32 8.72 6.90
C ASN A 47 -7.69 8.74 8.31
N LYS A 48 -6.38 8.46 8.43
CA LYS A 48 -5.64 8.71 9.67
C LYS A 48 -4.85 10.00 9.51
N ILE A 49 -5.57 11.12 9.58
CA ILE A 49 -4.97 12.34 10.14
C ILE A 49 -4.63 11.92 11.56
N ASP A 50 -3.34 11.73 11.83
CA ASP A 50 -2.85 11.32 13.14
C ASP A 50 -3.50 12.25 14.17
N SER A 51 -4.47 11.70 14.91
CA SER A 51 -5.21 12.42 15.93
C SER A 51 -4.34 12.47 17.18
N ILE A 52 -3.21 13.21 17.12
CA ILE A 52 -2.38 13.64 18.25
C ILE A 52 -1.69 14.94 17.88
#